data_AF-A0A9X8QGD4-F1
#
_entry.id   AF-A0A9X8QGD4-F1
#
_cell.length_a   1.000
_cell.length_b   1.000
_cell.length_c   1.000
_cell.angle_alpha   90.00
_cell.angle_beta   90.00
_cell.angle_gamma   90.00
#
_symmetry.space_group_name_H-M   'P 1'
#
loop_
_entity.id
_entity.type
_entity.pdbx_description
1 polymer ?
#
loop_
_entity_poly.entity_id
_entity_poly.type
_entity_poly.pdbx_seq_one_letter_code
_entity_poly.pdbx_strand_id
1 'polypeptide(L)' 'MEDVYAKIDRLKSEQKEIMRDIRNIETRTTINEKDISTINKQLEKISTNTTWILRIVISAIVMAVLGLILKGGI' A
#
# COMPACT_ATOMS: atom_id res chain seq x y z
N MET A 1 4.06 44.44 -31.78
CA MET A 1 5.26 44.11 -30.97
C MET A 1 4.91 44.04 -29.49
N GLU A 2 4.27 45.07 -28.92
CA GLU A 2 3.87 45.12 -27.49
C GLU A 2 2.95 43.95 -27.05
N ASP A 3 1.97 43.58 -27.87
CA ASP A 3 1.08 42.43 -27.61
C ASP A 3 1.82 41.07 -27.57
N VAL A 4 2.88 40.93 -28.37
CA VAL A 4 3.71 39.71 -28.39
C VAL A 4 4.51 39.59 -27.09
N TYR A 5 5.06 40.70 -26.58
CA TYR A 5 5.77 40.70 -25.29
C TYR A 5 4.82 40.38 -24.13
N ALA A 6 3.63 40.98 -24.11
CA ALA A 6 2.62 40.67 -23.10
C ALA A 6 2.21 39.17 -23.11
N LYS A 7 2.12 38.58 -24.30
CA LYS A 7 1.81 37.14 -24.45
C LYS A 7 2.97 36.25 -23.96
N ILE A 8 4.21 36.64 -24.21
CA ILE A 8 5.40 35.94 -23.69
C ILE A 8 5.43 35.98 -22.15
N ASP A 9 5.11 37.12 -21.55
CA ASP A 9 5.12 37.24 -20.09
C ASP A 9 4.02 36.41 -19.42
N ARG A 10 2.83 36.34 -20.03
CA ARG A 10 1.76 35.42 -19.61
C ARG A 10 2.20 33.97 -19.68
N LEU A 11 2.79 33.55 -20.81
CA LEU A 11 3.29 32.18 -20.98
C LEU A 11 4.37 31.80 -19.96
N LYS A 12 5.27 32.73 -19.61
CA LYS A 12 6.27 32.50 -18.55
C LYS A 12 5.61 32.33 -17.18
N SER A 13 4.57 33.12 -16.88
CA SER A 13 3.82 33.00 -15.64
C SER A 13 3.11 31.64 -15.54
N GLU A 14 2.42 31.24 -16.60
CA GLU A 14 1.75 29.94 -16.70
C GLU A 14 2.76 28.78 -16.59
N GLN A 15 3.91 28.88 -17.26
CA GLN A 15 4.97 27.87 -17.16
C GLN A 15 5.47 27.72 -15.71
N LYS A 16 5.64 28.84 -14.99
CA LYS A 16 6.08 28.83 -13.60
C LYS A 16 5.04 28.17 -12.68
N GLU A 17 3.76 28.39 -12.94
CA GLU A 17 2.66 27.74 -12.21
C GLU A 17 2.64 26.24 -12.48
N ILE A 18 2.74 25.83 -13.74
CA ILE A 18 2.83 24.41 -14.15
C ILE A 18 4.02 23.72 -13.47
N MET A 19 5.20 24.35 -13.44
CA MET A 19 6.37 23.80 -12.76
C MET A 19 6.14 23.60 -11.25
N ARG A 20 5.41 24.52 -10.61
CA ARG A 20 5.05 24.38 -9.19
C ARG A 20 4.12 23.20 -8.97
N ASP A 21 3.13 23.05 -9.83
CA ASP A 21 2.14 21.98 -9.73
C ASP A 21 2.78 20.61 -10.00
N ILE A 22 3.69 20.51 -10.98
CA ILE A 22 4.50 19.32 -11.24
C ILE A 22 5.27 18.93 -9.97
N ARG A 23 5.97 19.87 -9.33
CA ARG A 23 6.75 19.58 -8.11
C ARG A 23 5.86 19.09 -6.96
N ASN A 24 4.65 19.63 -6.84
CA ASN A 24 3.69 19.17 -5.85
C ASN A 24 3.19 17.74 -6.15
N ILE A 25 2.93 17.44 -7.43
CA ILE A 25 2.58 16.09 -7.88
C ILE A 25 3.72 15.11 -7.60
N GLU A 26 4.96 15.43 -7.98
CA GLU A 26 6.13 14.60 -7.70
C GLU A 26 6.26 14.29 -6.21
N THR A 27 6.12 15.31 -5.35
CA THR A 27 6.18 15.14 -3.89
C THR A 27 5.10 14.16 -3.41
N ARG A 28 3.86 14.32 -3.86
CA ARG A 28 2.74 13.42 -3.50
C ARG A 28 2.94 12.01 -4.06
N THR A 29 3.48 11.87 -5.27
CA THR A 29 3.80 10.57 -5.87
C THR A 29 4.87 9.84 -5.06
N THR A 30 5.96 10.51 -4.67
CA THR A 30 7.00 9.92 -3.82
C THR A 30 6.45 9.48 -2.46
N ILE A 31 5.55 10.28 -1.86
CA ILE A 31 4.88 9.90 -0.62
C ILE A 31 4.01 8.65 -0.85
N ASN A 32 3.21 8.62 -1.92
CA ASN A 32 2.37 7.47 -2.26
C ASN A 32 3.19 6.21 -2.51
N GLU A 33 4.33 6.29 -3.19
CA GLU A 33 5.26 5.17 -3.40
C GLU A 33 5.76 4.60 -2.05
N LYS A 34 6.10 5.48 -1.10
CA LYS A 34 6.52 5.09 0.24
C LYS A 34 5.38 4.44 1.03
N ASP A 35 4.17 4.98 0.92
CA ASP A 35 2.98 4.44 1.57
C ASP A 35 2.65 3.05 1.01
N ILE A 36 2.68 2.86 -0.31
CA ILE A 36 2.52 1.56 -0.97
C ILE A 36 3.57 0.55 -0.47
N SER A 37 4.84 0.96 -0.37
CA SER A 37 5.89 0.09 0.18
C SER A 37 5.60 -0.34 1.63
N THR A 38 5.07 0.59 2.43
CA THR A 38 4.70 0.32 3.83
C THR A 38 3.51 -0.62 3.92
N ILE A 39 2.48 -0.41 3.09
CA ILE A 39 1.31 -1.28 2.97
C ILE A 39 1.73 -2.71 2.60
N ASN A 40 2.62 -2.87 1.61
CA ASN A 40 3.10 -4.19 1.20
C ASN A 40 3.80 -4.94 2.35
N LYS A 41 4.64 -4.25 3.14
CA LYS A 41 5.28 -4.85 4.32
C LYS A 41 4.27 -5.25 5.40
N GLN A 42 3.22 -4.44 5.61
CA GLN A 42 2.15 -4.79 6.55
C GLN A 42 1.34 -5.99 6.06
N LEU A 43 1.03 -6.05 4.76
CA LEU A 43 0.36 -7.19 4.13
C LEU A 43 1.17 -8.48 4.28
N GLU A 44 2.49 -8.43 4.11
CA GLU A 44 3.36 -9.59 4.30
C GLU A 44 3.33 -10.11 5.75
N LYS A 45 3.35 -9.20 6.74
CA LYS A 45 3.19 -9.55 8.15
C LYS A 45 1.82 -10.18 8.43
N ILE A 46 0.77 -9.60 7.89
CA ILE A 46 -0.60 -10.14 8.02
C ILE A 46 -0.65 -11.55 7.40
N SER A 47 -0.13 -11.72 6.19
CA SER A 47 -0.07 -13.02 5.50
C SER A 47 0.69 -14.08 6.29
N THR A 48 1.81 -13.70 6.89
CA THR A 48 2.58 -14.59 7.78
C THR A 48 1.72 -14.99 8.99
N ASN A 49 1.13 -14.02 9.67
CA ASN A 49 0.28 -14.26 10.84
C ASN A 49 -0.93 -15.15 10.51
N THR A 50 -1.63 -14.91 9.39
CA THR A 50 -2.78 -15.73 8.98
C THR A 50 -2.36 -17.15 8.63
N THR A 51 -1.17 -17.34 8.04
CA THR A 51 -0.61 -18.68 7.81
C THR A 51 -0.32 -19.42 9.12
N TRP A 52 0.21 -18.74 10.14
CA TRP A 52 0.40 -19.32 11.47
C TRP A 52 -0.92 -19.68 12.15
N ILE A 53 -1.93 -18.80 12.07
CA ILE A 53 -3.27 -19.06 12.60
C ILE A 53 -3.87 -20.30 11.94
N LEU A 54 -3.76 -20.44 10.61
CA LEU A 54 -4.25 -21.62 9.89
C LEU A 54 -3.64 -22.92 10.44
N ARG A 55 -2.32 -22.93 10.69
CA ARG A 55 -1.64 -24.10 11.27
C ARG A 55 -2.16 -24.44 12.67
N ILE A 56 -2.38 -23.43 13.52
CA ILE A 56 -2.91 -23.64 14.87
C ILE A 56 -4.32 -24.23 14.80
N VAL A 57 -5.18 -23.69 13.94
CA VAL A 57 -6.55 -24.18 13.77
C VAL A 57 -6.55 -25.64 13.30
N ILE A 58 -5.74 -25.99 12.30
CA ILE A 58 -5.61 -27.37 11.82
C ILE A 58 -5.12 -28.29 12.94
N SER A 59 -4.07 -27.90 13.65
CA SER A 59 -3.53 -28.69 14.78
C SER A 59 -4.57 -28.89 15.88
N ALA A 60 -5.34 -27.87 16.22
CA ALA A 60 -6.40 -27.96 17.23
C ALA A 60 -7.49 -28.96 16.79
N ILE A 61 -7.92 -28.90 15.53
CA ILE A 61 -8.91 -29.84 14.97
C ILE A 61 -8.36 -31.27 14.99
N VAL A 62 -7.12 -31.49 14.54
CA VAL A 62 -6.49 -32.81 14.54
C VAL A 62 -6.38 -33.37 15.97
N MET A 63 -5.93 -32.56 16.93
CA MET A 63 -5.83 -32.97 18.32
C MET A 63 -7.20 -33.29 18.94
N ALA A 64 -8.24 -32.53 18.59
CA ALA A 64 -9.60 -32.81 19.04
C ALA A 64 -10.10 -34.17 18.53
N VAL A 65 -9.90 -34.45 17.24
CA VAL A 65 -10.29 -35.74 16.63
C VAL A 65 -9.50 -36.90 17.25
N LEU A 66 -8.18 -36.78 17.37
CA LEU A 66 -7.35 -37.82 18.00
C LEU A 66 -7.74 -38.06 19.46
N GLY A 67 -8.04 -37.00 20.21
CA GLY A 67 -8.50 -37.10 21.59
C GLY A 67 -9.84 -37.84 21.73
N LEU A 68 -10.76 -37.69 20.77
CA LEU A 68 -12.02 -38.43 20.73
C LEU A 68 -11.79 -39.92 20.43
N ILE A 69 -10.93 -40.23 19.46
CA ILE A 69 -10.59 -41.63 19.11
C ILE A 69 -9.93 -42.33 20.31
N LEU A 70 -8.95 -41.69 20.95
CA LEU A 70 -8.22 -42.27 22.09
C LEU A 70 -9.10 -42.51 23.33
N LYS A 71 -10.15 -41.72 23.51
CA LYS A 71 -11.11 -41.90 24.62
C LYS A 71 -12.22 -42.90 24.32
N GLY A 72 -12.20 -43.57 23.16
CA GLY A 72 -13.25 -44.51 22.75
C GLY A 72 -14.59 -43.83 22.44
N GLY A 73 -14.56 -42.55 22.05
CA GLY A 73 -15.74 -41.77 21.68
C GLY A 73 -16.26 -42.04 20.27
N ILE A 74 -15.60 -42.92 19.52
CA ILE A 74 -16.03 -43.57 18.27
C ILE A 74 -15.66 -45.05 18.39
#